data_AF-A0A842MZ36-F1
#
_entry.id   AF-A0A842MZ36-F1
#
_cell.length_a   1.000
_cell.length_b   1.000
_cell.length_c   1.000
_cell.angle_alpha   90.00
_cell.angle_beta   90.00
_cell.angle_gamma   90.00
#
_symmetry.space_group_name_H-M   'P 1'
#
loop_
_entity.id
_entity.type
_entity.pdbx_description
1 polymer ?
#
loop_
_entity_poly.entity_id
_entity_poly.type
_entity_poly.pdbx_seq_one_letter_code
_entity_poly.pdbx_strand_id
1 'polypeptide(L)'
;GIVLGKTGKHELALNCFENVYRANPEHLDSLFHKGIELAELERHEKAIEVFDKILDKHKGNINVVYAKARSKAALNEVNEAFDLLNVAIKHSKTIKLWARKEKVFEKFYDDPEFQRMVK
;
A
#
# COMPACT_ATOMS: atom_id res chain seq x y z
N GLY A 1 5.93 15.96 5.38
CA GLY A 1 5.38 14.63 5.07
C GLY A 1 5.89 14.15 3.73
N ILE A 2 5.15 14.40 2.65
CA ILE A 2 5.35 13.77 1.32
C ILE A 2 6.77 13.95 0.76
N VAL A 3 7.31 15.18 0.77
CA VAL A 3 8.68 15.43 0.26
C VAL A 3 9.73 14.69 1.08
N LEU A 4 9.56 14.61 2.41
CA LEU A 4 10.47 13.89 3.29
C LEU A 4 10.46 12.39 2.95
N GLY A 5 9.29 11.80 2.77
CA GLY A 5 9.13 10.39 2.36
C GLY A 5 9.80 10.09 1.02
N LYS A 6 9.58 10.94 0.01
CA LYS A 6 10.25 10.83 -1.30
C LYS A 6 11.78 10.92 -1.22
N THR A 7 12.31 11.59 -0.19
CA THR A 7 13.76 11.69 0.06
C THR A 7 14.30 10.61 1.01
N GLY A 8 13.51 9.57 1.31
CA GLY A 8 13.90 8.47 2.19
C GLY A 8 13.87 8.82 3.69
N LYS A 9 13.41 10.02 4.06
CA LYS A 9 13.33 10.48 5.46
C LYS A 9 12.01 10.04 6.10
N HIS A 10 11.75 8.74 6.07
CA HIS A 10 10.46 8.15 6.41
C HIS A 10 10.02 8.45 7.85
N GLU A 11 10.91 8.38 8.84
CA GLU A 11 10.56 8.70 10.25
C GLU A 11 10.15 10.18 10.43
N LEU A 12 10.82 11.10 9.72
CA LEU A 12 10.43 12.52 9.75
C LEU A 12 9.10 12.76 9.00
N ALA A 13 8.86 11.99 7.93
CA ALA A 13 7.59 12.00 7.22
C ALA A 13 6.46 11.50 8.12
N LEU A 14 6.67 10.41 8.86
CA LEU A 14 5.73 9.89 9.86
C LEU A 14 5.41 10.94 10.92
N ASN A 15 6.41 11.60 11.51
CA ASN A 15 6.18 12.65 12.50
C ASN A 15 5.28 13.78 11.95
N CYS A 16 5.44 14.14 10.67
CA CYS A 16 4.54 15.10 10.03
C CYS A 16 3.09 14.57 9.96
N PHE A 17 2.90 13.32 9.56
CA PHE A 17 1.57 12.72 9.43
C PHE A 17 0.93 12.41 10.80
N GLU A 18 1.71 12.16 11.85
CA GLU A 18 1.22 12.07 13.23
C GLU A 18 0.68 13.42 13.73
N ASN A 19 1.34 14.53 13.40
CA ASN A 19 0.84 15.86 13.75
C ASN A 19 -0.48 16.17 13.05
N VAL A 20 -0.62 15.79 11.78
CA VAL A 20 -1.90 15.91 11.07
C VAL A 20 -2.95 14.99 11.70
N TYR A 21 -2.60 13.76 12.05
CA TYR A 21 -3.50 12.82 12.72
C TYR A 21 -4.01 13.35 14.06
N ARG A 22 -3.15 14.01 14.86
CA ARG A 22 -3.55 14.64 16.12
C ARG A 22 -4.53 15.80 15.92
N ALA A 23 -4.38 16.58 14.86
CA ALA A 23 -5.27 17.69 14.54
C ALA A 23 -6.58 17.25 13.89
N ASN A 24 -6.51 16.26 12.99
CA ASN A 24 -7.65 15.67 12.30
C ASN A 24 -7.41 14.15 12.09
N PRO A 25 -7.93 13.30 12.98
CA PRO A 25 -7.76 11.85 12.88
C PRO A 25 -8.39 11.21 11.64
N GLU A 26 -9.31 11.92 10.98
CA GLU A 26 -10.05 11.43 9.82
C GLU A 26 -9.47 11.93 8.48
N HIS A 27 -8.34 12.64 8.50
CA HIS A 27 -7.70 13.14 7.29
C HIS A 27 -7.08 12.01 6.44
N LEU A 28 -7.88 11.47 5.53
CA LEU A 28 -7.59 10.25 4.77
C LEU A 28 -6.28 10.29 3.98
N ASP A 29 -5.95 11.41 3.34
CA ASP A 29 -4.71 11.52 2.57
C ASP A 29 -3.47 11.42 3.48
N SER A 30 -3.58 11.93 4.71
CA SER A 30 -2.49 11.84 5.69
C SER A 30 -2.37 10.42 6.23
N LEU A 31 -3.50 9.74 6.45
CA LEU A 31 -3.50 8.32 6.82
C LEU A 31 -2.90 7.48 5.70
N PHE A 32 -3.27 7.74 4.44
CA PHE A 32 -2.73 7.01 3.30
C PHE A 32 -1.22 7.16 3.23
N HIS A 33 -0.71 8.39 3.28
CA HIS A 33 0.73 8.61 3.29
C HIS A 33 1.42 8.02 4.53
N LYS A 34 0.82 8.12 5.73
CA LYS A 34 1.34 7.44 6.93
C LYS A 34 1.48 5.94 6.71
N GLY A 35 0.48 5.28 6.12
CA GLY A 35 0.54 3.87 5.78
C GLY A 35 1.66 3.54 4.79
N ILE A 36 1.87 4.39 3.78
CA ILE A 36 2.99 4.25 2.84
C ILE A 36 4.34 4.35 3.57
N GLU A 37 4.56 5.39 4.38
CA GLU A 37 5.83 5.55 5.11
C GLU A 37 6.08 4.40 6.11
N LEU A 38 5.03 3.83 6.72
CA LEU A 38 5.14 2.63 7.55
C LEU A 38 5.61 1.43 6.72
N ALA A 39 5.06 1.23 5.52
CA ALA A 39 5.45 0.15 4.64
C ALA A 39 6.90 0.31 4.12
N GLU A 40 7.34 1.54 3.80
CA GLU A 40 8.73 1.82 3.41
C GLU A 40 9.74 1.59 4.56
N LEU A 41 9.28 1.65 5.81
CA LEU A 41 10.05 1.27 7.01
C LEU A 41 9.93 -0.21 7.37
N GLU A 42 9.40 -1.04 6.47
CA GLU A 42 9.15 -2.48 6.67
C GLU A 42 8.18 -2.78 7.83
N ARG A 43 7.42 -1.79 8.31
CA ARG A 43 6.38 -1.94 9.36
C ARG A 43 5.04 -2.28 8.73
N HIS A 44 5.00 -3.38 7.98
CA HIS A 44 3.87 -3.74 7.12
C HIS A 44 2.57 -4.01 7.89
N GLU A 45 2.62 -4.62 9.07
CA GLU A 45 1.44 -4.88 9.89
C GLU A 45 0.75 -3.58 10.30
N LYS A 46 1.53 -2.59 10.74
CA LYS A 46 1.01 -1.25 11.09
C LYS A 46 0.51 -0.51 9.86
N ALA A 47 1.16 -0.67 8.71
CA ALA A 47 0.69 -0.09 7.46
C ALA A 47 -0.70 -0.65 7.09
N ILE A 48 -0.88 -1.97 7.22
CA ILE A 48 -2.16 -2.65 6.98
C ILE A 48 -3.26 -2.11 7.92
N GLU A 49 -3.00 -1.97 9.22
CA GLU A 49 -3.97 -1.38 10.15
C GLU A 49 -4.42 0.03 9.73
N VAL A 50 -3.50 0.83 9.21
CA VAL A 50 -3.82 2.18 8.72
C VAL A 50 -4.63 2.11 7.43
N PHE A 51 -4.28 1.22 6.49
CA PHE A 51 -5.04 1.03 5.26
C PHE A 51 -6.45 0.50 5.52
N ASP A 52 -6.62 -0.41 6.48
CA ASP A 52 -7.93 -0.95 6.86
C ASP A 52 -8.84 0.14 7.42
N LYS A 53 -8.33 1.05 8.26
CA LYS A 53 -9.08 2.22 8.73
C LYS A 53 -9.56 3.12 7.58
N ILE A 54 -8.77 3.26 6.51
CA ILE A 54 -9.16 4.04 5.33
C ILE A 54 -10.24 3.29 4.54
N LEU A 55 -10.07 1.97 4.36
CA LEU A 55 -11.01 1.13 3.62
C LEU A 55 -12.36 0.95 4.34
N ASP A 56 -12.38 0.99 5.67
CA ASP A 56 -13.63 0.95 6.45
C ASP A 56 -14.56 2.12 6.08
N LYS A 57 -13.99 3.30 5.82
CA LYS A 57 -14.72 4.50 5.39
C LYS A 57 -14.91 4.56 3.88
N HIS A 58 -13.89 4.14 3.12
CA HIS A 58 -13.85 4.23 1.67
C HIS A 58 -13.46 2.89 1.03
N LYS A 59 -14.39 1.93 1.10
CA LYS A 59 -14.20 0.54 0.64
C LYS A 59 -13.70 0.40 -0.80
N GLY A 60 -13.99 1.39 -1.65
CA GLY A 60 -13.64 1.39 -3.07
C GLY A 60 -12.33 2.08 -3.44
N ASN A 61 -11.50 2.52 -2.49
CA ASN A 61 -10.27 3.22 -2.81
C ASN A 61 -9.18 2.24 -3.32
N ILE A 62 -9.11 2.08 -4.64
CA ILE A 62 -8.22 1.12 -5.31
C ILE A 62 -6.73 1.37 -5.05
N ASN A 63 -6.32 2.61 -4.77
CA ASN A 63 -4.93 2.92 -4.44
C ASN A 63 -4.57 2.38 -3.05
N VAL A 64 -5.50 2.46 -2.11
CA VAL A 64 -5.34 1.91 -0.75
C VAL A 64 -5.38 0.38 -0.78
N VAL A 65 -6.30 -0.21 -1.56
CA VAL A 65 -6.35 -1.67 -1.79
C VAL A 65 -5.01 -2.17 -2.34
N TYR A 66 -4.44 -1.48 -3.33
CA TYR A 66 -3.14 -1.84 -3.87
C TYR A 66 -1.99 -1.67 -2.88
N ALA A 67 -1.98 -0.59 -2.09
CA ALA A 67 -0.98 -0.38 -1.05
C ALA A 67 -1.03 -1.48 0.03
N LYS A 68 -2.24 -1.91 0.42
CA LYS A 68 -2.44 -3.07 1.30
C LYS A 68 -1.94 -4.37 0.65
N ALA A 69 -2.23 -4.60 -0.63
CA ALA A 69 -1.74 -5.77 -1.37
C ALA A 69 -0.20 -5.85 -1.36
N ARG A 70 0.49 -4.72 -1.59
CA ARG A 70 1.97 -4.63 -1.49
C ARG A 70 2.48 -5.01 -0.10
N SER A 71 1.82 -4.55 0.96
CA SER A 71 2.22 -4.86 2.34
C SER A 71 1.99 -6.33 2.69
N LYS A 72 0.85 -6.91 2.27
CA LYS A 72 0.56 -8.36 2.42
C LYS A 72 1.56 -9.23 1.65
N ALA A 73 1.91 -8.82 0.43
CA ALA A 73 2.96 -9.47 -0.36
C ALA A 73 4.32 -9.46 0.35
N ALA A 74 4.70 -8.32 0.96
CA ALA A 74 5.93 -8.20 1.73
C ALA A 74 5.96 -9.15 2.94
N LEU A 75 4.83 -9.31 3.64
CA LEU A 75 4.65 -10.27 4.75
C LEU A 75 4.52 -11.74 4.29
N ASN A 76 4.61 -12.00 2.99
CA ASN A 76 4.45 -13.33 2.39
C ASN A 76 3.04 -13.95 2.59
N GLU A 77 2.04 -13.10 2.82
CA GLU A 77 0.62 -13.48 2.87
C GLU A 77 0.06 -13.49 1.44
N VAL A 78 0.53 -14.44 0.63
CA VAL A 78 0.38 -14.46 -0.83
C VAL A 78 -1.09 -14.45 -1.28
N ASN A 79 -1.94 -15.29 -0.68
CA ASN A 79 -3.34 -15.41 -1.06
C ASN A 79 -4.09 -14.07 -0.93
N GLU A 80 -4.00 -13.42 0.23
CA GLU A 80 -4.64 -12.11 0.45
C GLU A 80 -4.01 -11.02 -0.43
N ALA A 81 -2.70 -11.06 -0.63
CA ALA A 81 -2.03 -10.11 -1.51
C ALA A 81 -2.56 -10.20 -2.95
N PHE A 82 -2.76 -11.42 -3.46
CA PHE A 82 -3.24 -11.65 -4.82
C PHE A 82 -4.72 -11.31 -4.96
N ASP A 83 -5.55 -11.64 -3.97
CA ASP A 83 -6.97 -11.24 -3.97
C ASP A 83 -7.11 -9.71 -4.06
N LEU A 84 -6.38 -8.98 -3.22
CA LEU A 84 -6.40 -7.51 -3.21
C LEU A 84 -5.81 -6.93 -4.51
N LEU A 85 -4.69 -7.48 -4.98
CA LEU A 85 -4.07 -7.04 -6.23
C LEU A 85 -5.02 -7.27 -7.42
N ASN A 86 -5.72 -8.40 -7.48
CA ASN A 86 -6.67 -8.74 -8.53
C ASN A 86 -7.86 -7.75 -8.55
N VAL A 87 -8.35 -7.34 -7.38
CA VAL A 87 -9.33 -6.26 -7.28
C VAL A 87 -8.74 -4.96 -7.86
N ALA A 88 -7.56 -4.54 -7.42
CA ALA A 88 -6.98 -3.26 -7.83
C ALA A 88 -6.69 -3.17 -9.35
N ILE A 89 -6.14 -4.22 -9.96
CA ILE A 89 -5.79 -4.22 -11.40
C ILE A 89 -7.00 -4.26 -12.32
N LYS A 90 -8.13 -4.82 -11.88
CA LYS A 90 -9.39 -4.82 -12.64
C LYS A 90 -9.91 -3.39 -12.85
N HIS A 91 -9.65 -2.51 -11.89
CA HIS A 91 -10.10 -1.12 -11.91
C HIS A 91 -9.03 -0.13 -12.42
N SER A 92 -7.75 -0.53 -12.50
CA SER A 92 -6.67 0.34 -12.97
C SER A 92 -5.60 -0.39 -13.77
N LYS A 93 -5.52 -0.06 -15.07
CA LYS A 93 -4.42 -0.49 -15.94
C LYS A 93 -3.06 0.03 -15.46
N THR A 94 -3.03 1.19 -14.82
CA THR A 94 -1.80 1.77 -14.26
C THR A 94 -1.26 0.93 -13.12
N ILE A 95 -2.14 0.46 -12.22
CA ILE A 95 -1.76 -0.44 -11.11
C ILE A 95 -1.24 -1.76 -11.66
N LYS A 96 -1.86 -2.30 -12.71
CA LYS A 96 -1.35 -3.49 -13.40
C LYS A 96 0.09 -3.28 -13.89
N LEU A 97 0.39 -2.14 -14.51
CA LEU A 97 1.74 -1.82 -14.98
C LEU A 97 2.74 -1.64 -13.84
N TRP A 98 2.32 -1.05 -12.72
CA TRP A 98 3.17 -0.90 -11.53
C TRP A 98 3.49 -2.25 -10.89
N ALA A 99 2.51 -3.14 -10.74
CA ALA A 99 2.72 -4.47 -10.17
C ALA A 99 3.80 -5.29 -10.90
N ARG A 100 3.92 -5.13 -12.22
CA ARG A 100 4.96 -5.77 -13.06
C ARG A 100 6.37 -5.22 -12.88
N LYS A 101 6.52 -4.08 -12.21
CA LYS A 101 7.79 -3.36 -12.04
C LYS A 101 8.19 -3.20 -10.58
N GLU A 102 7.28 -3.53 -9.67
CA GLU A 102 7.46 -3.34 -8.24
C GLU A 102 8.27 -4.48 -7.64
N LYS A 103 9.33 -4.09 -6.92
CA LYS A 103 10.29 -5.02 -6.31
C LYS A 103 9.63 -6.04 -5.39
N VAL A 104 8.60 -5.61 -4.64
CA VAL A 104 7.89 -6.47 -3.69
C VAL A 104 7.22 -7.68 -4.37
N PHE A 105 6.92 -7.59 -5.66
CA PHE A 105 6.31 -8.67 -6.44
C PHE A 105 7.31 -9.48 -7.27
N GLU A 106 8.59 -9.09 -7.34
CA GLU A 106 9.62 -9.81 -8.14
C GLU A 106 9.72 -11.28 -7.78
N LYS A 107 9.59 -11.60 -6.48
CA LYS A 107 9.59 -12.99 -5.98
C LYS A 107 8.43 -13.86 -6.50
N PHE A 108 7.42 -13.25 -7.12
CA PHE A 108 6.25 -13.94 -7.68
C PHE A 108 6.25 -13.97 -9.21
N TYR A 109 7.32 -13.53 -9.89
CA TYR A 109 7.31 -13.47 -11.35
C TYR A 109 7.21 -14.83 -12.03
N ASP A 110 7.64 -15.90 -11.35
CA ASP A 110 7.49 -17.28 -11.82
C ASP A 110 6.16 -17.93 -11.38
N ASP A 111 5.36 -17.23 -10.56
CA ASP A 111 4.06 -17.73 -10.10
C ASP A 111 3.01 -17.63 -11.24
N PRO A 112 2.38 -18.75 -11.66
CA PRO A 112 1.42 -18.75 -12.76
C PRO A 112 0.19 -17.87 -12.51
N GLU A 113 -0.25 -17.74 -11.26
CA GLU A 113 -1.38 -16.90 -10.88
C GLU A 113 -1.01 -15.43 -11.03
N PHE A 114 0.15 -15.04 -10.50
CA PHE A 114 0.65 -13.67 -10.67
C PHE A 114 0.81 -13.31 -12.15
N GLN A 115 1.43 -14.18 -12.94
CA GLN A 115 1.60 -13.97 -14.38
C GLN A 115 0.24 -13.78 -15.09
N ARG A 116 -0.77 -14.58 -14.75
CA ARG A 116 -2.12 -14.45 -15.33
C ARG A 116 -2.78 -13.12 -14.96
N MET A 117 -2.57 -12.63 -13.74
CA MET A 117 -3.12 -11.35 -13.28
C MET A 117 -2.51 -10.17 -14.03
N VAL A 118 -1.18 -10.15 -14.19
CA VAL A 118 -0.46 -9.00 -14.76
C VAL A 118 -0.19 -9.10 -16.27
N LYS A 119 -0.71 -10.14 -16.93
CA LYS A 119 -0.73 -10.27 -18.39
C LYS A 119 -1.55 -9.18 -19.09
#